data_AF-A0A9P8EBM2-F1
#
_entry.id   AF-A0A9P8EBM2-F1
#
_cell.length_a   1.000
_cell.length_b   1.000
_cell.length_c   1.000
_cell.angle_alpha   90.00
_cell.angle_beta   90.00
_cell.angle_gamma   90.00
#
_symmetry.space_group_name_H-M   'P 1'
#
loop_
_entity.id
_entity.type
_entity.pdbx_description
1 polymer ?
#
loop_
_entity_poly.entity_id
_entity_poly.type
_entity_poly.pdbx_seq_one_letter_code
_entity_poly.pdbx_strand_id
1 'polypeptide(L)'
;MDIPIESSICQIGENRWLIGHDHICELREPSSSNDESIYHWQDPAGRTFQIRYTSSTLATSPTLIPPFYSAGGAAAVWEFAGLIWKVKSWTTGIEHEAQTIGFVKDTFPSIPVPEIICHWTDEKRSFLAMKRAPGETLDYLWGGLTDLERQTIASDLADYVVLMSRNRRDCLESPSGLGVTDAFVRPESWHLPTFRLETIEAREYFRPLEIDDGFVFTHGDLNPQNLLIEKGKITCILDWEFAGFFPRWWINFKARIYAMSLSSYEPPNAWINAMRKELETRGIVLDFDKYEEWMCKRK
;
A
#
# COMPACT_ATOMS: atom_id res chain seq x y z
N MET A 1 -23.96 11.56 10.37
CA MET A 1 -22.71 12.23 9.97
C MET A 1 -21.67 11.15 9.90
N ASP A 2 -21.04 10.94 8.74
CA ASP A 2 -19.91 10.02 8.66
C ASP A 2 -18.83 10.53 9.62
N ILE A 3 -18.39 9.68 10.54
CA ILE A 3 -17.32 10.01 11.49
C ILE A 3 -16.06 10.33 10.64
N PRO A 4 -15.21 11.32 11.00
CA PRO A 4 -13.94 11.51 10.30
C PRO A 4 -13.07 10.26 10.39
N ILE A 5 -12.22 9.98 9.40
CA ILE A 5 -11.32 8.82 9.46
C ILE A 5 -10.40 8.92 10.68
N GLU A 6 -9.95 10.12 10.99
CA GLU A 6 -9.11 10.47 12.14
C GLU A 6 -9.77 10.21 13.48
N SER A 7 -11.09 9.98 13.49
CA SER A 7 -11.87 9.62 14.68
C SER A 7 -12.23 8.14 14.73
N SER A 8 -11.66 7.31 13.84
CA SER A 8 -11.93 5.87 13.79
C SER A 8 -11.36 5.09 14.97
N ILE A 9 -10.40 5.66 15.71
CA ILE A 9 -9.74 5.01 16.84
C ILE A 9 -9.79 5.94 18.04
N CYS A 10 -10.32 5.43 19.15
CA CYS A 10 -10.42 6.17 20.40
C CYS A 10 -9.87 5.35 21.57
N GLN A 11 -9.21 6.00 22.51
CA GLN A 11 -8.87 5.40 23.79
C GLN A 11 -10.10 5.37 24.69
N ILE A 12 -10.36 4.23 25.32
CA ILE A 12 -11.49 4.04 26.25
C ILE A 12 -11.06 3.56 27.63
N GLY A 13 -9.75 3.36 27.83
CA GLY A 13 -9.12 3.00 29.10
C GLY A 13 -7.60 2.85 28.93
N GLU A 14 -6.91 2.51 30.03
CA GLU A 14 -5.51 2.13 29.96
C GLU A 14 -5.37 0.83 29.17
N ASN A 15 -4.49 0.82 28.15
CA ASN A 15 -4.31 -0.30 27.22
C ASN A 15 -5.61 -0.81 26.57
N ARG A 16 -6.59 0.09 26.33
CA ARG A 16 -7.90 -0.27 25.79
C ARG A 16 -8.39 0.77 24.78
N TRP A 17 -8.73 0.31 23.59
CA TRP A 17 -9.11 1.15 22.45
C TRP A 17 -10.37 0.64 21.77
N LEU A 18 -11.27 1.56 21.41
CA LEU A 18 -12.34 1.31 20.45
C LEU A 18 -11.80 1.58 19.04
N ILE A 19 -12.00 0.63 18.14
CA ILE A 19 -11.59 0.68 16.74
C ILE A 19 -12.85 0.50 15.88
N GLY A 20 -13.15 1.49 15.04
CA GLY A 20 -14.42 1.52 14.31
C GLY A 20 -15.60 1.67 15.27
N HIS A 21 -16.71 0.98 14.97
CA HIS A 21 -17.94 1.06 15.76
C HIS A 21 -18.09 -0.07 16.80
N ASP A 22 -17.44 -1.21 16.59
CA ASP A 22 -17.75 -2.48 17.26
C ASP A 22 -16.53 -3.32 17.65
N HIS A 23 -15.29 -2.86 17.45
CA HIS A 23 -14.10 -3.63 17.84
C HIS A 23 -13.39 -2.99 19.04
N ILE A 24 -13.08 -3.79 20.06
CA ILE A 24 -12.23 -3.38 21.18
C ILE A 24 -10.89 -4.10 21.08
N CYS A 25 -9.82 -3.32 21.03
CA CYS A 25 -8.46 -3.81 21.25
C CYS A 25 -8.10 -3.58 22.73
N GLU A 26 -7.70 -4.62 23.45
CA GLU A 26 -7.36 -4.50 24.87
C GLU A 26 -6.26 -5.47 25.32
N LEU A 27 -5.55 -5.10 26.38
CA LEU A 27 -4.60 -5.99 27.06
C LEU A 27 -5.37 -7.18 27.65
N ARG A 28 -4.89 -8.39 27.39
CA ARG A 28 -5.49 -9.62 27.92
C ARG A 28 -5.02 -9.85 29.35
N GLU A 29 -5.98 -9.96 30.27
CA GLU A 29 -5.71 -10.37 31.65
C GLU A 29 -5.39 -11.87 31.74
N PRO A 30 -4.39 -12.30 32.52
CA PRO A 30 -3.98 -13.71 32.63
C PRO A 30 -5.10 -14.67 33.09
N SER A 31 -6.12 -14.13 33.77
CA SER A 31 -7.25 -14.87 34.34
C SER A 31 -8.49 -14.92 33.44
N SER A 32 -8.47 -14.31 32.24
CA SER A 32 -9.63 -14.29 31.35
C SER A 32 -9.78 -15.62 30.59
N SER A 33 -10.77 -16.43 31.00
CA SER A 33 -11.14 -17.70 30.36
C SER A 33 -12.11 -17.53 29.18
N ASN A 34 -12.57 -16.30 28.91
CA ASN A 34 -13.53 -16.06 27.83
C ASN A 34 -12.80 -16.00 26.48
N ASP A 35 -13.05 -16.99 25.65
CA ASP A 35 -12.49 -17.17 24.31
C ASP A 35 -13.34 -16.45 23.25
N GLU A 36 -13.65 -15.17 23.50
CA GLU A 36 -14.36 -14.30 22.54
C GLU A 36 -13.37 -13.47 21.68
N SER A 37 -12.10 -13.87 21.70
CA SER A 37 -11.03 -13.21 20.94
C SER A 37 -11.14 -13.55 19.46
N ILE A 38 -11.24 -12.53 18.62
CA ILE A 38 -11.18 -12.64 17.17
C ILE A 38 -9.73 -12.73 16.71
N TYR A 39 -8.88 -11.91 17.33
CA TYR A 39 -7.44 -11.84 17.06
C TYR A 39 -6.68 -11.66 18.38
N HIS A 40 -5.47 -12.20 18.46
CA HIS A 40 -4.56 -11.95 19.57
C HIS A 40 -3.10 -11.95 19.08
N TRP A 41 -2.26 -11.17 19.76
CA TRP A 41 -0.82 -11.09 19.46
C TRP A 41 -0.04 -10.70 20.71
N GLN A 42 1.29 -10.81 20.62
CA GLN A 42 2.20 -10.27 21.62
C GLN A 42 2.88 -9.02 21.09
N ASP A 43 2.95 -7.99 21.91
CA ASP A 43 3.76 -6.82 21.63
C ASP A 43 5.27 -7.10 21.87
N PRO A 44 6.17 -6.18 21.50
CA PRO A 44 7.61 -6.36 21.73
C PRO A 44 8.02 -6.54 23.20
N ALA A 45 7.16 -6.16 24.15
CA ALA A 45 7.39 -6.33 25.59
C ALA A 45 6.83 -7.68 26.12
N GLY A 46 6.27 -8.53 25.25
CA GLY A 46 5.68 -9.82 25.60
C GLY A 46 4.27 -9.73 26.20
N ARG A 47 3.65 -8.54 26.18
CA ARG A 47 2.26 -8.35 26.63
C ARG A 47 1.30 -8.87 25.57
N THR A 48 0.29 -9.62 25.99
CA THR A 48 -0.69 -10.20 25.06
C THR A 48 -1.88 -9.26 24.90
N PHE A 49 -2.14 -8.82 23.68
CA PHE A 49 -3.32 -8.04 23.32
C PHE A 49 -4.32 -8.91 22.57
N GLN A 50 -5.59 -8.52 22.63
CA GLN A 50 -6.68 -9.17 21.91
C GLN A 50 -7.64 -8.16 21.29
N ILE A 51 -8.33 -8.59 20.23
CA ILE A 51 -9.48 -7.91 19.65
C ILE A 51 -10.73 -8.76 19.88
N ARG A 52 -11.83 -8.11 20.24
CA ARG A 52 -13.17 -8.70 20.33
C ARG A 52 -14.25 -7.74 19.87
N TYR A 53 -15.43 -8.26 19.60
CA TYR A 53 -16.60 -7.45 19.33
C TYR A 53 -17.12 -6.76 20.60
N THR A 54 -17.82 -5.64 20.43
CA THR A 54 -18.59 -4.96 21.46
C THR A 54 -19.95 -4.54 20.93
N SER A 55 -21.01 -4.81 21.71
CA SER A 55 -22.41 -4.55 21.33
C SER A 55 -23.00 -3.30 21.99
N SER A 56 -22.24 -2.56 22.80
CA SER A 56 -22.79 -1.60 23.76
C SER A 56 -22.08 -0.24 23.77
N THR A 57 -22.88 0.80 24.00
CA THR A 57 -22.48 2.17 24.36
C THR A 57 -21.33 2.15 25.36
N LEU A 58 -20.23 2.82 25.01
CA LEU A 58 -19.05 2.90 25.86
C LEU A 58 -19.43 3.47 27.24
N ALA A 59 -19.04 2.76 28.30
CA ALA A 59 -19.25 3.23 29.68
C ALA A 59 -18.39 4.47 30.01
N THR A 60 -17.30 4.66 29.27
CA THR A 60 -16.37 5.79 29.38
C THR A 60 -16.45 6.66 28.13
N SER A 61 -16.32 7.98 28.30
CA SER A 61 -16.23 8.89 27.16
C SER A 61 -14.96 8.59 26.37
N PRO A 62 -15.07 8.22 25.07
CA PRO A 62 -13.90 7.95 24.25
C PRO A 62 -13.02 9.19 24.14
N THR A 63 -11.72 9.00 24.35
CA THR A 63 -10.69 10.03 24.13
C THR A 63 -10.10 9.84 22.75
N LEU A 64 -10.16 10.86 21.91
CA LEU A 64 -9.55 10.82 20.58
C LEU A 64 -8.02 10.72 20.70
N ILE A 65 -7.43 9.77 19.99
CA ILE A 65 -5.98 9.70 19.83
C ILE A 65 -5.64 10.26 18.46
N PRO A 66 -4.80 11.30 18.37
CA PRO A 66 -4.38 11.81 17.08
C PRO A 66 -3.54 10.73 16.34
N PRO A 67 -3.82 10.46 15.06
CA PRO A 67 -2.93 9.63 14.25
C PRO A 67 -1.57 10.33 14.08
N PHE A 68 -0.49 9.55 13.95
CA PHE A 68 0.82 10.14 13.64
C PHE A 68 0.95 10.53 12.16
N TYR A 69 0.06 10.02 11.31
CA TYR A 69 -0.08 10.41 9.90
C TYR A 69 -1.56 10.48 9.51
N SER A 70 -1.97 11.53 8.79
CA SER A 70 -3.29 11.64 8.18
C SER A 70 -3.20 12.27 6.79
N ALA A 71 -4.01 11.76 5.86
CA ALA A 71 -4.19 12.27 4.51
C ALA A 71 -5.60 12.86 4.32
N GLY A 72 -6.07 13.67 5.28
CA GLY A 72 -7.26 14.52 5.13
C GLY A 72 -8.55 13.77 4.75
N GLY A 73 -8.96 12.82 5.60
CA GLY A 73 -10.19 12.04 5.40
C GLY A 73 -10.09 10.84 4.45
N ALA A 74 -8.96 10.61 3.77
CA ALA A 74 -8.74 9.43 2.93
C ALA A 74 -8.09 8.27 3.69
N ALA A 75 -7.10 8.58 4.55
CA ALA A 75 -6.35 7.59 5.32
C ALA A 75 -5.80 8.21 6.62
N ALA A 76 -5.64 7.40 7.65
CA ALA A 76 -4.92 7.76 8.87
C ALA A 76 -4.21 6.55 9.46
N VAL A 77 -3.11 6.82 10.19
CA VAL A 77 -2.25 5.77 10.77
C VAL A 77 -1.94 6.05 12.24
N TRP A 78 -2.06 5.03 13.07
CA TRP A 78 -1.77 5.05 14.51
C TRP A 78 -0.74 3.98 14.86
N GLU A 79 -0.09 4.16 16.01
CA GLU A 79 0.77 3.16 16.63
C GLU A 79 0.34 2.94 18.08
N PHE A 80 -0.15 1.75 18.39
CA PHE A 80 -0.50 1.33 19.75
C PHE A 80 -0.59 -0.20 19.83
N ALA A 81 -0.54 -0.74 21.05
CA ALA A 81 -0.53 -2.19 21.30
C ALA A 81 0.57 -2.94 20.51
N GLY A 82 1.69 -2.25 20.21
CA GLY A 82 2.80 -2.81 19.44
C GLY A 82 2.56 -3.00 17.95
N LEU A 83 1.47 -2.44 17.40
CA LEU A 83 1.11 -2.53 15.98
C LEU A 83 0.98 -1.16 15.33
N ILE A 84 1.15 -1.16 14.00
CA ILE A 84 0.76 -0.06 13.13
C ILE A 84 -0.66 -0.32 12.64
N TRP A 85 -1.53 0.65 12.88
CA TRP A 85 -2.94 0.62 12.51
C TRP A 85 -3.21 1.59 11.40
N LYS A 86 -3.67 1.09 10.26
CA LYS A 86 -4.02 1.88 9.08
C LYS A 86 -5.52 1.81 8.86
N VAL A 87 -6.15 2.98 8.79
CA VAL A 87 -7.58 3.11 8.48
C VAL A 87 -7.72 3.92 7.21
N LYS A 88 -8.50 3.41 6.26
CA LYS A 88 -8.70 4.02 4.95
C LYS A 88 -10.18 4.09 4.60
N SER A 89 -10.56 5.10 3.82
CA SER A 89 -11.83 5.12 3.10
C SER A 89 -11.89 3.89 2.20
N TRP A 90 -13.03 3.23 2.17
CA TRP A 90 -13.23 2.03 1.35
C TRP A 90 -14.65 2.01 0.79
N THR A 91 -14.81 1.45 -0.39
CA THR A 91 -16.11 1.21 -1.01
C THR A 91 -16.12 -0.17 -1.68
N THR A 92 -17.32 -0.73 -1.83
CA THR A 92 -17.51 -2.03 -2.47
C THR A 92 -16.85 -2.09 -3.84
N GLY A 93 -16.06 -3.15 -4.07
CA GLY A 93 -15.35 -3.39 -5.33
C GLY A 93 -13.91 -2.86 -5.37
N ILE A 94 -13.42 -2.24 -4.29
CA ILE A 94 -11.99 -1.91 -4.11
C ILE A 94 -11.29 -3.09 -3.42
N GLU A 95 -10.15 -3.51 -3.96
CA GLU A 95 -9.28 -4.52 -3.37
C GLU A 95 -8.77 -4.06 -1.98
N HIS A 96 -8.78 -4.97 -1.00
CA HIS A 96 -8.16 -4.66 0.28
C HIS A 96 -6.64 -4.78 0.19
N GLU A 97 -5.91 -3.78 0.70
CA GLU A 97 -4.45 -3.81 0.81
C GLU A 97 -3.95 -5.11 1.48
N ALA A 98 -4.70 -5.63 2.45
CA ALA A 98 -4.40 -6.90 3.10
C ALA A 98 -4.42 -8.12 2.17
N GLN A 99 -5.40 -8.17 1.26
CA GLN A 99 -5.53 -9.24 0.27
C GLN A 99 -4.39 -9.15 -0.75
N THR A 100 -4.03 -7.95 -1.19
CA THR A 100 -2.88 -7.72 -2.06
C THR A 100 -1.58 -8.17 -1.39
N ILE A 101 -1.33 -7.80 -0.13
CA ILE A 101 -0.14 -8.23 0.62
C ILE A 101 -0.10 -9.76 0.74
N GLY A 102 -1.24 -10.40 1.03
CA GLY A 102 -1.35 -11.86 1.04
C GLY A 102 -0.98 -12.49 -0.30
N PHE A 103 -1.54 -11.97 -1.40
CA PHE A 103 -1.21 -12.41 -2.75
C PHE A 103 0.29 -12.29 -3.07
N VAL A 104 0.92 -11.17 -2.69
CA VAL A 104 2.35 -10.95 -2.91
C VAL A 104 3.19 -11.93 -2.11
N LYS A 105 2.85 -12.13 -0.84
CA LYS A 105 3.55 -13.07 0.05
C LYS A 105 3.50 -14.51 -0.50
N ASP A 106 2.35 -14.93 -1.01
CA ASP A 106 2.14 -16.28 -1.51
C ASP A 106 2.78 -16.48 -2.90
N THR A 107 2.74 -15.47 -3.75
CA THR A 107 3.22 -15.55 -5.14
C THR A 107 4.72 -15.25 -5.27
N PHE A 108 5.23 -14.34 -4.45
CA PHE A 108 6.59 -13.80 -4.52
C PHE A 108 7.23 -13.80 -3.12
N PRO A 109 7.53 -14.98 -2.53
CA PRO A 109 8.00 -15.08 -1.14
C PRO A 109 9.35 -14.40 -0.86
N SER A 110 10.09 -14.02 -1.91
CA SER A 110 11.33 -13.22 -1.78
C SER A 110 11.08 -11.73 -1.61
N ILE A 111 9.87 -11.23 -1.90
CA ILE A 111 9.53 -9.81 -1.76
C ILE A 111 9.10 -9.56 -0.30
N PRO A 112 9.81 -8.68 0.42
CA PRO A 112 9.45 -8.39 1.80
C PRO A 112 8.21 -7.49 1.86
N VAL A 113 7.17 -7.95 2.55
CA VAL A 113 5.90 -7.25 2.74
C VAL A 113 5.54 -7.17 4.23
N PRO A 114 4.61 -6.29 4.65
CA PRO A 114 4.21 -6.18 6.04
C PRO A 114 3.64 -7.48 6.60
N GLU A 115 3.93 -7.75 7.87
CA GLU A 115 3.28 -8.85 8.59
C GLU A 115 1.92 -8.39 9.12
N ILE A 116 0.85 -8.83 8.45
CA ILE A 116 -0.54 -8.52 8.82
C ILE A 116 -0.95 -9.35 10.03
N ILE A 117 -1.53 -8.69 11.03
CA ILE A 117 -2.14 -9.33 12.20
C ILE A 117 -3.65 -9.49 12.01
N CYS A 118 -4.31 -8.43 11.57
CA CYS A 118 -5.74 -8.46 11.33
C CYS A 118 -6.14 -7.38 10.33
N HIS A 119 -7.27 -7.62 9.67
CA HIS A 119 -7.92 -6.64 8.83
C HIS A 119 -9.41 -6.91 8.78
N TRP A 120 -10.21 -5.88 8.59
CA TRP A 120 -11.64 -5.98 8.38
C TRP A 120 -12.18 -4.72 7.70
N THR A 121 -13.48 -4.69 7.47
CA THR A 121 -14.17 -3.54 6.89
C THR A 121 -15.43 -3.25 7.69
N ASP A 122 -15.72 -1.98 7.83
CA ASP A 122 -16.95 -1.44 8.39
C ASP A 122 -17.51 -0.47 7.36
N GLU A 123 -18.68 -0.79 6.78
CA GLU A 123 -19.46 -0.04 5.77
C GLU A 123 -18.66 0.73 4.70
N LYS A 124 -17.93 1.78 5.11
CA LYS A 124 -17.15 2.71 4.27
C LYS A 124 -15.66 2.80 4.60
N ARG A 125 -15.12 1.90 5.44
CA ARG A 125 -13.74 1.94 5.90
C ARG A 125 -13.12 0.56 5.95
N SER A 126 -11.85 0.51 5.57
CA SER A 126 -11.01 -0.65 5.82
C SER A 126 -10.07 -0.38 6.99
N PHE A 127 -9.88 -1.41 7.81
CA PHE A 127 -8.98 -1.43 8.95
C PHE A 127 -7.92 -2.48 8.71
N LEU A 128 -6.66 -2.12 8.92
CA LEU A 128 -5.52 -3.00 8.76
C LEU A 128 -4.56 -2.78 9.93
N ALA A 129 -4.23 -3.86 10.64
CA ALA A 129 -3.19 -3.87 11.66
C ALA A 129 -2.04 -4.76 11.24
N MET A 130 -0.82 -4.25 11.38
CA MET A 130 0.41 -4.95 11.00
C MET A 130 1.52 -4.69 12.01
N LYS A 131 2.50 -5.61 12.09
CA LYS A 131 3.70 -5.35 12.87
C LYS A 131 4.52 -4.24 12.23
N ARG A 132 5.18 -3.43 13.06
CA ARG A 132 6.19 -2.48 12.58
C ARG A 132 7.36 -3.26 11.99
N ALA A 133 7.58 -3.09 10.69
CA ALA A 133 8.74 -3.66 10.03
C ALA A 133 10.03 -2.93 10.47
N PRO A 134 11.19 -3.61 10.48
CA PRO A 134 12.46 -3.02 10.88
C PRO A 134 12.99 -2.05 9.82
N GLY A 135 13.78 -1.08 10.25
CA GLY A 135 14.41 -0.08 9.37
C GLY A 135 13.69 1.27 9.36
N GLU A 136 14.24 2.16 8.56
CA GLU A 136 13.74 3.52 8.31
C GLU A 136 13.50 3.70 6.81
N THR A 137 12.69 4.70 6.43
CA THR A 137 12.37 4.90 5.01
C THR A 137 13.62 5.25 4.19
N LEU A 138 13.65 4.83 2.93
CA LEU A 138 14.70 5.24 1.99
C LEU A 138 14.74 6.76 1.85
N ASP A 139 13.57 7.42 1.87
CA ASP A 139 13.46 8.88 1.86
C ASP A 139 14.27 9.50 3.01
N TYR A 140 14.10 9.00 4.23
CA TYR A 140 14.81 9.49 5.40
C TYR A 140 16.31 9.22 5.31
N LEU A 141 16.70 8.00 4.93
CA LEU A 141 18.10 7.57 4.92
C LEU A 141 18.91 8.09 3.73
N TRP A 142 18.27 8.61 2.68
CA TRP A 142 18.90 8.89 1.39
C TRP A 142 20.21 9.67 1.49
N GLY A 143 20.24 10.73 2.30
CA GLY A 143 21.40 11.60 2.47
C GLY A 143 22.61 10.93 3.12
N GLY A 144 22.39 9.88 3.92
CA GLY A 144 23.43 9.12 4.60
C GLY A 144 23.97 7.92 3.81
N LEU A 145 23.26 7.49 2.75
CA LEU A 145 23.67 6.34 1.94
C LEU A 145 24.83 6.71 1.00
N THR A 146 25.77 5.78 0.86
CA THR A 146 26.79 5.83 -0.18
C THR A 146 26.18 5.58 -1.56
N ASP A 147 26.88 5.99 -2.63
CA ASP A 147 26.41 5.75 -4.00
C ASP A 147 26.29 4.26 -4.32
N LEU A 148 27.17 3.42 -3.76
CA LEU A 148 27.08 1.97 -3.90
C LEU A 148 25.83 1.40 -3.23
N GLU A 149 25.48 1.87 -2.03
CA GLU A 149 24.25 1.44 -1.34
C GLU A 149 23.01 1.89 -2.11
N ARG A 150 22.96 3.15 -2.57
CA ARG A 150 21.85 3.64 -3.40
C ARG A 150 21.68 2.81 -4.67
N GLN A 151 22.77 2.48 -5.35
CA GLN A 151 22.74 1.64 -6.55
C GLN A 151 22.29 0.22 -6.22
N THR A 152 22.78 -0.36 -5.13
CA THR A 152 22.39 -1.72 -4.70
C THR A 152 20.90 -1.79 -4.39
N ILE A 153 20.37 -0.83 -3.64
CA ILE A 153 18.94 -0.74 -3.31
C ILE A 153 18.09 -0.58 -4.57
N ALA A 154 18.51 0.27 -5.52
CA ALA A 154 17.82 0.43 -6.79
C ALA A 154 17.82 -0.86 -7.63
N SER A 155 18.96 -1.56 -7.70
CA SER A 155 19.08 -2.83 -8.41
C SER A 155 18.21 -3.92 -7.77
N ASP A 156 18.24 -4.06 -6.44
CA ASP A 156 17.43 -5.04 -5.71
C ASP A 156 15.93 -4.80 -5.96
N LEU A 157 15.49 -3.54 -5.88
CA LEU A 157 14.09 -3.21 -6.17
C LEU A 157 13.72 -3.48 -7.63
N ALA A 158 14.60 -3.17 -8.58
CA ALA A 158 14.36 -3.44 -9.98
C ALA A 158 14.24 -4.96 -10.27
N ASP A 159 14.98 -5.79 -9.53
CA ASP A 159 14.85 -7.25 -9.60
C ASP A 159 13.48 -7.72 -9.07
N TYR A 160 12.98 -7.15 -7.97
CA TYR A 160 11.61 -7.42 -7.51
C TYR A 160 10.55 -6.97 -8.52
N VAL A 161 10.73 -5.82 -9.15
CA VAL A 161 9.83 -5.33 -10.20
C VAL A 161 9.82 -6.29 -11.40
N VAL A 162 10.99 -6.77 -11.84
CA VAL A 162 11.06 -7.77 -12.91
C VAL A 162 10.38 -9.06 -12.49
N LEU A 163 10.62 -9.54 -11.27
CA LEU A 163 9.99 -10.74 -10.73
C LEU A 163 8.46 -10.63 -10.76
N MET A 164 7.90 -9.53 -10.23
CA MET A 164 6.46 -9.26 -10.29
C MET A 164 5.95 -9.20 -11.73
N SER A 165 6.69 -8.55 -12.62
CA SER A 165 6.27 -8.34 -14.02
C SER A 165 6.16 -9.63 -14.85
N ARG A 166 6.69 -10.75 -14.35
CA ARG A 166 6.55 -12.07 -14.99
C ARG A 166 5.17 -12.66 -14.77
N ASN A 167 4.46 -12.25 -13.71
CA ASN A 167 3.09 -12.66 -13.48
C ASN A 167 2.15 -11.82 -14.36
N ARG A 168 1.36 -12.50 -15.19
CA ARG A 168 0.56 -11.87 -16.24
C ARG A 168 -0.90 -12.28 -16.20
N ARG A 169 -1.77 -11.38 -16.66
CA ARG A 169 -3.20 -11.62 -16.90
C ARG A 169 -3.66 -10.94 -18.18
N ASP A 170 -4.84 -11.35 -18.65
CA ASP A 170 -5.48 -10.81 -19.86
C ASP A 170 -6.29 -9.53 -19.61
N CYS A 171 -6.33 -9.08 -18.35
CA CYS A 171 -7.14 -7.94 -17.91
C CYS A 171 -6.32 -6.98 -17.03
N LEU A 172 -6.64 -5.69 -17.13
CA LEU A 172 -6.20 -4.66 -16.19
C LEU A 172 -7.10 -4.73 -14.96
N GLU A 173 -6.59 -5.25 -13.86
CA GLU A 173 -7.37 -5.59 -12.67
C GLU A 173 -6.51 -5.72 -11.41
N SER A 174 -7.14 -5.80 -10.25
CA SER A 174 -6.50 -6.12 -8.99
C SER A 174 -6.13 -7.62 -8.88
N PRO A 175 -5.34 -8.04 -7.88
CA PRO A 175 -5.07 -9.46 -7.61
C PRO A 175 -6.30 -10.37 -7.55
N SER A 176 -7.39 -9.89 -6.96
CA SER A 176 -8.64 -10.65 -6.83
C SER A 176 -9.57 -10.52 -8.05
N GLY A 177 -9.12 -9.87 -9.13
CA GLY A 177 -9.92 -9.69 -10.35
C GLY A 177 -10.92 -8.54 -10.29
N LEU A 178 -10.77 -7.63 -9.31
CA LEU A 178 -11.59 -6.42 -9.20
C LEU A 178 -10.99 -5.28 -10.03
N GLY A 179 -11.71 -4.16 -10.13
CA GLY A 179 -11.17 -2.97 -10.78
C GLY A 179 -10.06 -2.30 -9.96
N VAL A 180 -9.14 -1.61 -10.63
CA VAL A 180 -8.10 -0.79 -9.99
C VAL A 180 -8.57 0.65 -9.76
N THR A 181 -7.88 1.39 -8.89
CA THR A 181 -8.23 2.77 -8.48
C THR A 181 -7.28 3.84 -9.05
N ASP A 182 -6.30 3.47 -9.89
CA ASP A 182 -5.27 4.41 -10.33
C ASP A 182 -5.81 5.50 -11.28
N ALA A 183 -5.89 6.73 -10.76
CA ALA A 183 -6.45 7.88 -11.48
C ALA A 183 -5.61 8.32 -12.69
N PHE A 184 -4.33 7.94 -12.78
CA PHE A 184 -3.47 8.33 -13.90
C PHE A 184 -3.76 7.51 -15.16
N VAL A 185 -4.30 6.30 -15.04
CA VAL A 185 -4.77 5.47 -16.17
C VAL A 185 -6.28 5.48 -16.35
N ARG A 186 -7.03 6.04 -15.40
CA ARG A 186 -8.49 6.13 -15.48
C ARG A 186 -8.94 7.27 -16.42
N PRO A 187 -9.80 7.05 -17.42
CA PRO A 187 -10.45 8.12 -18.17
C PRO A 187 -11.14 9.15 -17.26
N GLU A 188 -11.01 10.44 -17.57
CA GLU A 188 -11.69 11.49 -16.79
C GLU A 188 -13.22 11.41 -16.89
N SER A 189 -13.72 10.88 -18.01
CA SER A 189 -15.15 10.65 -18.25
C SER A 189 -15.73 9.49 -17.42
N TRP A 190 -14.89 8.66 -16.79
CA TRP A 190 -15.35 7.54 -15.98
C TRP A 190 -15.54 7.98 -14.53
N HIS A 191 -16.81 8.14 -14.14
CA HIS A 191 -17.20 8.49 -12.77
C HIS A 191 -17.26 7.28 -11.83
N LEU A 192 -16.49 6.22 -12.12
CA LEU A 192 -16.46 5.00 -11.32
C LEU A 192 -15.29 5.02 -10.31
N PRO A 193 -15.50 4.49 -9.09
CA PRO A 193 -14.44 4.40 -8.07
C PRO A 193 -13.31 3.46 -8.51
N THR A 194 -13.63 2.45 -9.31
CA THR A 194 -12.68 1.48 -9.88
C THR A 194 -12.96 1.24 -11.36
N PHE A 195 -11.98 0.71 -12.07
CA PHE A 195 -12.18 0.27 -13.45
C PHE A 195 -11.36 -0.98 -13.78
N ARG A 196 -11.86 -1.75 -14.74
CA ARG A 196 -11.24 -2.97 -15.26
C ARG A 196 -11.30 -2.93 -16.77
N LEU A 197 -10.25 -3.36 -17.45
CA LEU A 197 -10.21 -3.41 -18.91
C LEU A 197 -9.74 -4.76 -19.41
N GLU A 198 -10.48 -5.34 -20.35
CA GLU A 198 -10.01 -6.48 -21.11
C GLU A 198 -8.92 -6.05 -22.12
N THR A 199 -8.08 -6.99 -22.57
CA THR A 199 -6.97 -6.69 -23.50
C THR A 199 -7.41 -5.91 -24.75
N ILE A 200 -8.56 -6.26 -25.35
CA ILE A 200 -9.06 -5.58 -26.56
C ILE A 200 -9.42 -4.12 -26.26
N GLU A 201 -10.14 -3.87 -25.16
CA GLU A 201 -10.56 -2.54 -24.74
C GLU A 201 -9.36 -1.66 -24.40
N ALA A 202 -8.39 -2.23 -23.69
CA ALA A 202 -7.15 -1.55 -23.33
C ALA A 202 -6.30 -1.18 -24.54
N ARG A 203 -6.20 -2.07 -25.55
CA ARG A 203 -5.44 -1.77 -26.77
C ARG A 203 -6.00 -0.57 -27.53
N GLU A 204 -7.32 -0.45 -27.58
CA GLU A 204 -7.96 0.73 -28.18
C GLU A 204 -7.74 1.96 -27.30
N TYR A 205 -7.97 1.82 -25.99
CA TYR A 205 -7.89 2.94 -25.06
C TYR A 205 -6.47 3.53 -24.93
N PHE A 206 -5.43 2.71 -24.91
CA PHE A 206 -4.06 3.15 -24.70
C PHE A 206 -3.34 3.57 -25.99
N ARG A 207 -3.97 3.48 -27.17
CA ARG A 207 -3.35 3.85 -28.44
C ARG A 207 -2.80 5.30 -28.40
N PRO A 208 -1.53 5.54 -28.78
CA PRO A 208 -0.62 4.64 -29.52
C PRO A 208 0.26 3.71 -28.67
N LEU A 209 0.15 3.73 -27.34
CA LEU A 209 0.92 2.83 -26.48
C LEU A 209 0.50 1.38 -26.73
N GLU A 210 1.51 0.53 -26.89
CA GLU A 210 1.29 -0.88 -27.14
C GLU A 210 1.02 -1.61 -25.82
N ILE A 211 0.04 -2.50 -25.86
CA ILE A 211 -0.18 -3.50 -24.83
C ILE A 211 0.43 -4.78 -25.38
N ASP A 212 1.51 -5.22 -24.74
CA ASP A 212 2.23 -6.46 -25.04
C ASP A 212 1.30 -7.69 -24.88
N ASP A 213 1.86 -8.88 -24.64
CA ASP A 213 1.12 -10.11 -24.34
C ASP A 213 0.51 -10.09 -22.92
N GLY A 214 -0.39 -9.12 -22.67
CA GLY A 214 -1.17 -8.98 -21.45
C GLY A 214 -0.67 -7.90 -20.49
N PHE A 215 -1.22 -7.93 -19.29
CA PHE A 215 -0.94 -7.01 -18.19
C PHE A 215 -0.07 -7.69 -17.16
N VAL A 216 0.89 -6.96 -16.61
CA VAL A 216 1.88 -7.46 -15.67
C VAL A 216 1.57 -6.99 -14.27
N PHE A 217 1.81 -7.83 -13.26
CA PHE A 217 1.66 -7.40 -11.87
C PHE A 217 2.73 -6.37 -11.50
N THR A 218 2.32 -5.27 -10.86
CA THR A 218 3.20 -4.22 -10.35
C THR A 218 2.61 -3.58 -9.10
N HIS A 219 3.47 -3.03 -8.25
CA HIS A 219 3.08 -2.36 -7.00
C HIS A 219 2.32 -1.06 -7.22
N GLY A 220 2.65 -0.29 -8.27
CA GLY A 220 1.98 0.98 -8.56
C GLY A 220 2.28 2.15 -7.62
N ASP A 221 3.19 2.03 -6.64
CA ASP A 221 3.58 3.14 -5.75
C ASP A 221 4.92 2.93 -5.02
N LEU A 222 6.00 2.73 -5.78
CA LEU A 222 7.34 2.42 -5.23
C LEU A 222 8.12 3.66 -4.78
N ASN A 223 7.45 4.52 -4.01
CA ASN A 223 8.02 5.74 -3.42
C ASN A 223 9.13 5.42 -2.41
N PRO A 224 10.19 6.25 -2.27
CA PRO A 224 11.19 6.11 -1.21
C PRO A 224 10.61 6.00 0.20
N GLN A 225 9.44 6.60 0.44
CA GLN A 225 8.73 6.53 1.72
C GLN A 225 8.11 5.16 2.01
N ASN A 226 7.85 4.39 0.95
CA ASN A 226 7.28 3.04 1.02
C ASN A 226 8.36 1.96 1.09
N LEU A 227 9.64 2.31 1.12
CA LEU A 227 10.75 1.37 1.17
C LEU A 227 11.44 1.48 2.51
N LEU A 228 11.32 0.46 3.36
CA LEU A 228 12.06 0.39 4.61
C LEU A 228 13.41 -0.27 4.37
N ILE A 229 14.46 0.38 4.86
CA ILE A 229 15.85 -0.03 4.71
C ILE A 229 16.47 -0.26 6.08
N GLU A 230 17.14 -1.40 6.25
CA GLU A 230 18.02 -1.67 7.38
C GLU A 230 19.33 -2.25 6.86
N LYS A 231 20.47 -1.71 7.33
CA LYS A 231 21.82 -2.18 6.94
C LYS A 231 22.01 -2.28 5.41
N GLY A 232 21.51 -1.28 4.69
CA GLY A 232 21.63 -1.19 3.23
C GLY A 232 20.75 -2.15 2.44
N LYS A 233 19.78 -2.84 3.07
CA LYS A 233 18.87 -3.79 2.41
C LYS A 233 17.42 -3.40 2.61
N ILE A 234 16.59 -3.68 1.60
CA ILE A 234 15.14 -3.52 1.71
C ILE A 234 14.58 -4.58 2.66
N THR A 235 13.99 -4.15 3.76
CA THR A 235 13.39 -5.00 4.79
C THR A 235 11.88 -5.11 4.67
N CYS A 236 11.23 -4.14 4.02
CA CYS A 236 9.80 -4.14 3.75
C CYS A 236 9.46 -3.13 2.65
N ILE A 237 8.52 -3.52 1.78
CA ILE A 237 7.84 -2.62 0.84
C ILE A 237 6.42 -2.39 1.38
N LEU A 238 6.06 -1.12 1.59
CA LEU A 238 4.80 -0.67 2.17
C LEU A 238 3.82 -0.17 1.10
N ASP A 239 2.55 0.00 1.48
CA ASP A 239 1.49 0.65 0.69
C ASP A 239 1.14 -0.02 -0.65
N TRP A 240 0.70 -1.27 -0.56
CA TRP A 240 0.33 -2.10 -1.71
C TRP A 240 -1.07 -1.78 -2.29
N GLU A 241 -1.68 -0.65 -1.93
CA GLU A 241 -3.07 -0.36 -2.29
C GLU A 241 -3.30 -0.13 -3.79
N PHE A 242 -2.26 0.33 -4.50
CA PHE A 242 -2.31 0.60 -5.93
C PHE A 242 -1.79 -0.57 -6.78
N ALA A 243 -1.46 -1.70 -6.14
CA ALA A 243 -0.92 -2.83 -6.85
C ALA A 243 -1.99 -3.55 -7.67
N GLY A 244 -1.59 -4.06 -8.82
CA GLY A 244 -2.48 -4.73 -9.76
C GLY A 244 -1.78 -5.11 -11.04
N PHE A 245 -2.56 -5.61 -11.99
CA PHE A 245 -2.14 -5.94 -13.33
C PHE A 245 -2.31 -4.72 -14.22
N PHE A 246 -1.20 -4.20 -14.73
CA PHE A 246 -1.15 -3.00 -15.57
C PHE A 246 -0.33 -3.25 -16.83
N PRO A 247 -0.42 -2.39 -17.86
CA PRO A 247 0.45 -2.49 -19.02
C PRO A 247 1.93 -2.42 -18.60
N ARG A 248 2.83 -3.15 -19.26
CA ARG A 248 4.25 -3.22 -18.86
C ARG A 248 4.93 -1.84 -18.79
N TRP A 249 4.60 -0.94 -19.71
CA TRP A 249 5.10 0.43 -19.73
C TRP A 249 4.67 1.26 -18.51
N TRP A 250 3.60 0.86 -17.80
CA TRP A 250 3.09 1.53 -16.60
C TRP A 250 4.12 1.59 -15.47
N ILE A 251 4.95 0.56 -15.37
CA ILE A 251 6.00 0.45 -14.36
C ILE A 251 6.96 1.65 -14.47
N ASN A 252 7.43 1.96 -15.68
CA ASN A 252 8.35 3.07 -15.91
C ASN A 252 7.62 4.43 -15.86
N PHE A 253 6.35 4.48 -16.27
CA PHE A 253 5.51 5.67 -16.09
C PHE A 253 5.44 6.13 -14.61
N LYS A 254 5.06 5.22 -13.71
CA LYS A 254 4.92 5.53 -12.28
C LYS A 254 6.25 5.92 -11.64
N ALA A 255 7.35 5.30 -12.07
CA ALA A 255 8.69 5.70 -11.65
C ALA A 255 9.01 7.17 -11.99
N ARG A 256 8.41 7.75 -13.04
CA ARG A 256 8.72 9.09 -13.51
C ARG A 256 7.81 10.20 -12.96
N ILE A 257 6.52 9.94 -12.76
CA ILE A 257 5.52 11.03 -12.73
C ILE A 257 5.24 11.59 -11.33
N TYR A 258 5.23 10.78 -10.28
CA TYR A 258 5.09 11.29 -8.90
C TYR A 258 5.60 10.30 -7.84
N ALA A 259 5.58 9.01 -8.14
CA ALA A 259 5.66 7.96 -7.14
C ALA A 259 7.08 7.56 -6.73
N MET A 260 8.08 8.41 -6.94
CA MET A 260 9.48 8.08 -6.61
C MET A 260 10.34 9.29 -6.20
N SER A 261 9.75 10.44 -5.86
CA SER A 261 10.53 11.62 -5.52
C SER A 261 11.04 11.57 -4.08
N LEU A 262 12.26 12.04 -3.86
CA LEU A 262 12.77 12.30 -2.51
C LEU A 262 12.17 13.61 -2.02
N SER A 263 11.60 13.60 -0.82
CA SER A 263 10.80 14.72 -0.29
C SER A 263 11.67 15.93 0.10
N SER A 264 12.91 15.67 0.49
CA SER A 264 13.76 16.64 1.21
C SER A 264 15.14 16.85 0.57
N TYR A 265 15.38 16.33 -0.64
CA TYR A 265 16.70 16.31 -1.27
C TYR A 265 16.72 16.96 -2.65
N GLU A 266 17.86 17.55 -3.00
CA GLU A 266 18.13 18.11 -4.33
C GLU A 266 19.25 17.33 -5.02
N PRO A 267 19.06 16.83 -6.26
CA PRO A 267 17.83 16.90 -7.03
C PRO A 267 16.79 15.87 -6.53
N PRO A 268 15.50 16.22 -6.39
CA PRO A 268 14.46 15.36 -5.80
C PRO A 268 14.19 14.08 -6.60
N ASN A 269 14.61 14.10 -7.86
CA ASN A 269 14.53 13.05 -8.86
C ASN A 269 15.76 12.10 -8.89
N ALA A 270 16.67 12.17 -7.93
CA ALA A 270 17.83 11.26 -7.87
C ALA A 270 17.41 9.77 -7.81
N TRP A 271 16.43 9.43 -6.97
CA TRP A 271 15.88 8.07 -6.89
C TRP A 271 15.18 7.65 -8.18
N ILE A 272 14.33 8.53 -8.72
CA ILE A 272 13.65 8.34 -10.02
C ILE A 272 14.65 7.96 -11.11
N ASN A 273 15.76 8.69 -11.19
CA ASN A 273 16.77 8.47 -12.22
C ASN A 273 17.52 7.14 -12.02
N ALA A 274 17.82 6.77 -10.77
CA ALA A 274 18.45 5.49 -10.45
C ALA A 274 17.53 4.33 -10.85
N MET A 275 16.27 4.37 -10.45
CA MET A 275 15.29 3.33 -10.77
C MET A 275 15.01 3.24 -12.27
N ARG A 276 14.88 4.38 -12.97
CA ARG A 276 14.74 4.40 -14.43
C ARG A 276 15.89 3.65 -15.11
N LYS A 277 17.12 3.98 -14.74
CA LYS A 277 18.32 3.33 -15.30
C LYS A 277 18.27 1.82 -15.08
N GLU A 278 17.99 1.37 -13.86
CA GLU A 278 17.93 -0.06 -13.53
C GLU A 278 16.79 -0.78 -14.27
N LEU A 279 15.62 -0.15 -14.44
CA LEU A 279 14.49 -0.70 -15.19
C LEU A 279 14.75 -0.78 -16.70
N GLU A 280 15.38 0.24 -17.27
CA GLU A 280 15.76 0.26 -18.70
C GLU A 280 16.78 -0.84 -19.01
N THR A 281 17.78 -1.05 -18.15
CA THR A 281 18.74 -2.17 -18.32
C THR A 281 18.07 -3.55 -18.26
N ARG A 282 16.87 -3.64 -17.67
CA ARG A 282 16.03 -4.85 -17.59
C ARG A 282 14.92 -4.88 -18.65
N GLY A 283 14.95 -3.97 -19.63
CA GLY A 283 13.99 -3.93 -20.74
C GLY A 283 12.58 -3.52 -20.33
N ILE A 284 12.43 -2.69 -19.29
CA ILE A 284 11.16 -2.04 -18.95
C ILE A 284 11.26 -0.57 -19.36
N VAL A 285 10.83 -0.28 -20.59
CA VAL A 285 10.95 1.03 -21.22
C VAL A 285 9.57 1.65 -21.41
N LEU A 286 9.50 2.98 -21.32
CA LEU A 286 8.33 3.76 -21.70
C LEU A 286 8.66 4.60 -22.93
N ASP A 287 7.87 4.44 -24.00
CA ASP A 287 7.92 5.32 -25.16
C ASP A 287 7.22 6.64 -24.82
N PHE A 288 8.03 7.69 -24.62
CA PHE A 288 7.53 8.99 -24.16
C PHE A 288 6.74 9.74 -25.21
N ASP A 289 7.13 9.64 -26.47
CA ASP A 289 6.42 10.34 -27.53
C ASP A 289 5.02 9.75 -27.69
N LYS A 290 4.91 8.40 -27.65
CA LYS A 290 3.62 7.71 -27.64
C LYS A 290 2.78 8.02 -26.41
N TYR A 291 3.42 8.14 -25.24
CA TYR A 291 2.73 8.50 -24.00
C TYR A 291 2.16 9.92 -24.04
N GLU A 292 2.95 10.90 -24.46
CA GLU A 292 2.49 12.29 -24.59
C GLU A 292 1.37 12.39 -25.64
N GLU A 293 1.48 11.65 -26.75
CA GLU A 293 0.42 11.56 -27.75
C GLU A 293 -0.87 11.00 -27.15
N TRP A 294 -0.79 9.92 -26.36
CA TRP A 294 -1.95 9.36 -25.66
C TRP A 294 -2.58 10.37 -24.68
N MET A 295 -1.76 11.04 -23.87
CA MET A 295 -2.24 12.05 -22.91
C MET A 295 -2.93 13.24 -23.59
N CYS A 296 -2.43 13.68 -24.75
CA CYS A 296 -3.08 14.73 -25.53
C CYS A 296 -4.46 14.33 -26.05
N LYS A 297 -4.69 13.05 -26.36
CA LYS A 297 -6.00 12.53 -26.83
C LYS A 297 -6.99 12.28 -25.70
N ARG A 298 -6.52 12.12 -24.47
CA ARG A 298 -7.34 11.83 -23.29
C ARG A 298 -8.12 13.06 -22.78
N LYS A 299 -7.61 14.27 -23.04
CA LYS A 299 -8.27 15.55 -22.70
C LYS A 299 -9.44 15.83 -23.63
#